data_AF-A0A1S0UFC7-F1
#
_entry.id   AF-A0A1S0UFC7-F1
#
_cell.length_a   1.000
_cell.length_b   1.000
_cell.length_c   1.000
_cell.angle_alpha   90.00
_cell.angle_beta   90.00
_cell.angle_gamma   90.00
#
_symmetry.space_group_name_H-M   'P 1'
#
loop_
_entity.id
_entity.type
_entity.pdbx_description
1 polymer ?
#
loop_
_entity_poly.entity_id
_entity_poly.type
_entity_poly.pdbx_seq_one_letter_code
_entity_poly.pdbx_strand_id
1 'polypeptide(L)'
;MSSNIIASIQPAKERLVNLLLEINSIELKSPEPDATIEQQEILYTMRNRTLEDKLRRIQLCIKTLQSISDDWLKYTRTITSTKKKEEEEKAFEQGNEAIITLIMHKEDVEQKLIQLSKEKRKDVE
;
A
#
# COMPACT_ATOMS: atom_id res chain seq x y z
N MET A 1 1.04 7.39 7.69
CA MET A 1 1.27 6.94 6.29
C MET A 1 -0.02 6.40 5.69
N SER A 2 -0.56 5.26 6.17
CA SER A 2 -1.85 4.72 5.69
C SER A 2 -3.01 5.70 5.78
N SER A 3 -3.19 6.36 6.93
CA SER A 3 -4.28 7.33 7.13
C SER A 3 -4.20 8.52 6.16
N ASN A 4 -3.01 8.90 5.71
CA ASN A 4 -2.82 10.01 4.77
C ASN A 4 -3.14 9.59 3.32
N ILE A 5 -2.82 8.34 2.93
CA ILE A 5 -3.19 7.77 1.63
C ILE A 5 -4.71 7.60 1.54
N ILE A 6 -5.34 7.06 2.60
CA ILE A 6 -6.79 6.88 2.64
C ILE A 6 -7.51 8.24 2.63
N ALA A 7 -7.02 9.22 3.39
CA ALA A 7 -7.59 10.56 3.43
C ALA A 7 -7.48 11.32 2.10
N SER A 8 -6.54 10.98 1.21
CA SER A 8 -6.36 11.66 -0.07
C SER A 8 -7.21 11.08 -1.21
N ILE A 9 -7.69 9.83 -1.09
CA ILE A 9 -8.51 9.16 -2.13
C ILE A 9 -9.85 9.87 -2.34
N GLN A 10 -10.57 10.14 -1.25
CA GLN A 10 -11.93 10.68 -1.33
C GLN A 10 -11.97 12.07 -2.00
N PRO A 11 -11.13 13.05 -1.62
CA PRO A 11 -11.06 14.33 -2.32
C PRO A 11 -10.68 14.22 -3.79
N ALA A 12 -9.78 13.29 -4.14
CA ALA A 12 -9.38 13.08 -5.54
C ALA A 12 -10.53 12.53 -6.39
N LYS A 13 -11.33 11.60 -5.83
CA LYS A 13 -12.52 11.06 -6.47
C LYS A 13 -13.61 12.13 -6.66
N GLU A 14 -13.89 12.92 -5.62
CA GLU A 14 -14.88 14.00 -5.70
C GLU A 14 -14.51 15.04 -6.76
N ARG A 15 -13.23 15.43 -6.84
CA ARG A 15 -12.74 16.34 -7.89
C ARG A 15 -13.00 15.78 -9.30
N LEU A 16 -12.74 14.48 -9.51
CA LEU A 16 -12.99 13.85 -10.81
C LEU A 16 -14.49 13.82 -11.15
N VAL A 17 -15.33 13.44 -10.19
CA VAL A 17 -16.79 13.40 -10.40
C VAL A 17 -17.33 14.80 -10.74
N ASN A 18 -16.92 15.82 -10.00
CA ASN A 18 -17.34 17.19 -10.27
C ASN A 18 -16.91 17.67 -11.66
N LEU A 19 -15.69 17.33 -12.11
CA LEU A 19 -15.22 17.64 -13.46
C LEU A 19 -16.06 16.95 -14.54
N LEU A 20 -16.43 15.69 -14.34
CA LEU A 20 -17.26 14.95 -15.29
C LEU A 20 -18.67 15.56 -15.38
N LEU A 21 -19.23 15.98 -14.24
CA LEU A 21 -20.50 16.71 -14.21
C LEU A 21 -20.40 18.07 -14.92
N GLU A 22 -19.34 18.84 -14.66
CA GLU A 22 -19.07 20.10 -15.37
C GLU A 22 -19.05 19.88 -16.88
N ILE A 23 -18.35 18.85 -17.36
CA ILE A 23 -18.26 18.54 -18.79
C ILE A 23 -19.59 18.12 -19.39
N ASN A 24 -20.34 17.29 -18.68
CA ASN A 24 -21.66 16.86 -19.13
C ASN A 24 -22.66 18.02 -19.23
N SER A 25 -22.41 19.12 -18.49
CA SER A 25 -23.20 20.35 -18.55
C SER A 25 -22.74 21.36 -19.60
N ILE A 26 -21.68 21.08 -20.38
CA ILE A 26 -21.19 22.01 -21.40
C ILE A 26 -22.17 22.03 -22.58
N GLU A 27 -22.84 23.16 -22.77
CA GLU A 27 -23.67 23.43 -23.95
C GLU A 27 -22.84 24.09 -25.07
N LEU A 28 -22.62 23.36 -26.17
CA LEU A 28 -21.94 23.88 -27.36
C LEU A 28 -22.95 24.48 -28.34
N LYS A 29 -23.36 25.72 -28.04
CA LYS A 29 -24.53 26.43 -28.58
C LYS A 29 -24.80 26.59 -30.09
N SER A 30 -24.14 26.02 -31.09
CA SER A 30 -24.26 26.50 -32.50
C SER A 30 -23.97 28.01 -32.70
N PRO A 31 -23.33 28.40 -33.82
CA PRO A 31 -23.29 29.81 -34.22
C PRO A 31 -24.70 30.33 -34.57
N GLU A 32 -24.91 31.64 -34.41
CA GLU A 32 -26.12 32.31 -34.91
C GLU A 32 -26.16 32.28 -36.45
N PRO A 33 -27.35 32.23 -37.09
CA PRO A 33 -27.47 32.09 -38.54
C PRO A 33 -26.86 33.26 -39.34
N ASP A 34 -26.77 34.44 -38.72
CA ASP A 34 -26.23 35.69 -39.27
C ASP A 34 -24.82 36.01 -38.78
N ALA A 35 -24.19 35.10 -38.02
CA ALA A 35 -22.83 35.29 -37.53
C ALA A 35 -21.84 35.39 -38.70
N THR A 36 -20.90 36.35 -38.59
CA THR A 36 -19.81 36.46 -39.57
C THR A 36 -18.83 35.31 -39.42
N ILE A 37 -18.05 35.05 -40.48
CA ILE A 37 -17.00 34.02 -40.48
C ILE A 37 -16.02 34.24 -39.31
N GLU A 38 -15.62 35.49 -39.05
CA GLU A 38 -14.71 35.84 -37.96
C GLU A 38 -15.33 35.56 -36.58
N GLN A 39 -16.61 35.90 -36.38
CA GLN A 39 -17.32 35.58 -35.13
C GLN A 39 -17.43 34.07 -34.90
N GLN A 40 -17.67 33.32 -35.98
CA GLN A 40 -17.73 31.87 -35.95
C GLN A 40 -16.38 31.25 -35.60
N GLU A 41 -15.28 31.73 -36.18
CA GLU A 41 -13.91 31.30 -35.84
C GLU A 41 -13.54 31.59 -34.38
N ILE A 42 -13.88 32.78 -33.87
CA ILE A 42 -13.66 33.16 -32.47
C ILE A 42 -14.43 32.21 -31.54
N LEU A 43 -15.71 31.93 -31.86
CA LEU A 43 -16.54 31.00 -31.10
C LEU A 43 -15.97 29.58 -31.08
N TYR A 44 -15.52 29.04 -32.21
CA TYR A 44 -14.90 27.72 -32.25
C TYR A 44 -13.56 27.67 -31.50
N THR A 45 -12.75 28.73 -31.61
CA THR A 45 -11.48 28.84 -30.87
C THR A 45 -11.71 28.83 -29.37
N MET A 46 -12.69 29.59 -28.88
CA MET A 46 -13.05 29.61 -27.46
C MET A 46 -13.59 28.25 -26.97
N ARG A 47 -14.39 27.57 -27.80
CA ARG A 47 -14.87 26.21 -27.49
C ARG A 47 -13.72 25.22 -27.35
N ASN A 48 -12.81 25.18 -28.33
CA ASN A 48 -11.64 24.30 -28.29
C ASN A 48 -10.80 24.56 -27.05
N ARG A 49 -10.51 25.84 -26.74
CA ARG A 49 -9.75 26.20 -25.54
C ARG A 49 -10.42 25.71 -24.26
N THR A 50 -11.75 25.81 -24.17
CA THR A 50 -12.51 25.34 -23.01
C THR A 50 -12.42 23.83 -22.87
N LEU A 51 -12.61 23.09 -23.96
CA LEU A 51 -12.51 21.63 -23.97
C LEU A 51 -11.10 21.15 -23.62
N GLU A 52 -10.07 21.80 -24.15
CA GLU A 52 -8.68 21.50 -23.83
C GLU A 52 -8.36 21.70 -22.33
N ASP A 53 -8.85 22.79 -21.72
CA ASP A 53 -8.68 23.02 -20.28
C ASP A 53 -9.32 21.91 -19.45
N LYS A 54 -10.57 21.54 -19.77
CA LYS A 54 -11.27 20.44 -19.08
C LYS A 54 -10.52 19.12 -19.22
N LEU A 55 -10.02 18.81 -20.41
CA LEU A 55 -9.23 17.61 -20.68
C LEU A 55 -7.94 17.59 -19.85
N ARG A 56 -7.22 18.71 -19.77
CA ARG A 56 -6.03 18.84 -18.90
C ARG A 56 -6.37 18.61 -17.43
N ARG A 57 -7.48 19.16 -16.93
CA ARG A 57 -7.93 18.98 -15.54
C ARG A 57 -8.30 17.53 -15.23
N ILE A 58 -8.95 16.81 -16.15
CA ILE A 58 -9.20 15.36 -16.02
C ILE A 58 -7.89 14.60 -15.94
N GLN A 59 -6.96 14.86 -16.88
CA GLN A 59 -5.67 14.18 -16.91
C GLN A 59 -4.89 14.38 -15.61
N LEU A 60 -4.96 15.58 -15.01
CA LEU A 60 -4.36 15.84 -13.71
C LEU A 60 -5.00 14.97 -12.60
N CYS A 61 -6.34 14.87 -12.55
CA CYS A 61 -7.02 14.03 -11.57
C CYS A 61 -6.67 12.54 -11.73
N ILE A 62 -6.58 12.05 -12.97
CA ILE A 62 -6.16 10.68 -13.27
C ILE A 62 -4.73 10.44 -12.75
N LYS A 63 -3.79 11.34 -13.05
CA LYS A 63 -2.40 11.23 -12.56
C LYS A 63 -2.32 11.23 -11.04
N THR A 64 -3.10 12.07 -10.36
CA THR A 64 -3.17 12.07 -8.90
C THR A 64 -3.68 10.74 -8.36
N LEU A 65 -4.77 10.20 -8.93
CA LEU A 65 -5.31 8.90 -8.50
C LEU A 65 -4.34 7.75 -8.77
N GLN A 66 -3.62 7.76 -9.89
CA GLN A 66 -2.57 6.79 -10.19
C GLN A 66 -1.45 6.84 -9.14
N SER A 67 -0.94 8.04 -8.82
CA SER A 67 0.09 8.20 -7.78
C SER A 67 -0.37 7.67 -6.42
N ILE A 68 -1.62 7.96 -6.03
CA ILE A 68 -2.19 7.46 -4.77
C ILE A 68 -2.28 5.92 -4.78
N SER A 69 -2.67 5.33 -5.92
CA SER A 69 -2.71 3.87 -6.10
C SER A 69 -1.32 3.24 -5.98
N ASP A 70 -0.30 3.84 -6.61
CA ASP A 70 1.08 3.37 -6.55
C ASP A 70 1.64 3.44 -5.12
N ASP A 71 1.37 4.53 -4.41
CA ASP A 71 1.74 4.70 -3.00
C ASP A 71 1.07 3.65 -2.10
N TRP A 72 -0.22 3.38 -2.32
CA TRP A 72 -0.95 2.33 -1.60
C TRP A 72 -0.36 0.94 -1.86
N LEU A 73 -0.03 0.63 -3.11
CA LEU A 73 0.56 -0.64 -3.51
C LEU A 73 1.95 -0.82 -2.90
N LYS A 74 2.77 0.23 -2.90
CA LYS A 74 4.08 0.24 -2.24
C LYS A 74 3.94 0.01 -0.74
N TYR A 75 3.04 0.75 -0.08
CA TYR A 75 2.78 0.62 1.34
C TYR A 75 2.37 -0.81 1.73
N THR A 76 1.42 -1.39 0.99
CA THR A 76 0.94 -2.75 1.23
C THR A 76 2.07 -3.78 1.08
N ARG A 77 2.90 -3.65 0.03
CA ARG A 77 4.05 -4.54 -0.18
C ARG A 77 5.08 -4.44 0.95
N THR A 78 5.37 -3.23 1.44
CA THR A 78 6.31 -3.03 2.55
C THR A 78 5.82 -3.70 3.82
N ILE A 79 4.54 -3.53 4.19
CA ILE A 79 3.98 -4.17 5.39
C ILE A 79 4.09 -5.69 5.32
N THR A 80 3.72 -6.30 4.19
CA THR A 80 3.76 -7.75 4.02
C THR A 80 5.19 -8.30 4.17
N SER A 81 6.17 -7.59 3.63
CA SER A 81 7.60 -7.95 3.77
C SER A 81 8.05 -7.89 5.23
N THR A 82 7.72 -6.80 5.94
CA THR A 82 8.09 -6.63 7.35
C THR A 82 7.46 -7.69 8.25
N LYS A 83 6.17 -8.00 8.04
CA LYS A 83 5.48 -9.03 8.83
C LYS A 83 6.10 -10.42 8.65
N LYS A 84 6.42 -10.80 7.40
CA LYS A 84 7.08 -12.08 7.12
C LYS A 84 8.42 -12.19 7.83
N LYS A 85 9.20 -11.10 7.86
CA LYS A 85 10.49 -11.06 8.58
C LYS A 85 10.32 -11.23 10.09
N GLU A 86 9.32 -10.59 10.69
CA GLU A 86 9.04 -10.72 12.12
C GLU A 86 8.58 -12.14 12.51
N GLU A 87 7.78 -12.80 11.67
CA GLU A 87 7.38 -14.20 11.87
C GLU A 87 8.57 -15.17 11.78
N GLU A 88 9.45 -14.98 10.79
CA GLU A 88 10.68 -15.76 10.64
C GLU A 88 11.63 -15.59 11.85
N GLU A 89 11.77 -14.37 12.37
CA GLU A 89 12.60 -14.07 13.55
C GLU A 89 12.04 -14.72 14.82
N LYS A 90 10.71 -14.64 15.05
CA LYS A 90 10.05 -15.32 16.18
C LYS A 90 10.18 -16.84 16.10
N ALA A 91 10.04 -17.43 14.91
CA ALA A 91 10.22 -18.86 14.72
C ALA A 91 11.65 -19.31 15.02
N PHE A 92 12.65 -18.49 14.66
CA PHE A 92 14.05 -18.73 14.97
C PHE A 92 14.33 -18.64 16.48
N GLU A 93 13.80 -17.64 17.17
CA GLU A 93 13.92 -17.51 18.63
C GLU A 93 13.33 -18.70 19.39
N GLN A 94 12.11 -19.14 19.02
CA GLN A 94 11.49 -20.32 19.61
C GLN A 94 12.31 -21.60 19.37
N GLY A 95 12.90 -21.74 18.18
CA GLY A 95 13.82 -22.84 17.87
C GLY A 95 15.05 -22.83 18.79
N ASN A 96 15.63 -21.67 19.05
CA ASN A 96 16.78 -21.53 19.95
C ASN A 96 16.41 -21.84 21.41
N GLU A 97 15.25 -21.40 21.89
CA GLU A 97 14.78 -21.70 23.25
C GLU A 97 14.56 -23.21 23.44
N ALA A 98 14.00 -23.89 22.44
CA ALA A 98 13.86 -25.34 22.44
C ALA A 98 15.22 -26.06 22.48
N ILE A 99 16.21 -25.57 21.71
CA ILE A 99 17.57 -26.13 21.71
C ILE A 99 18.23 -25.97 23.09
N ILE A 100 18.17 -24.78 23.69
CA ILE A 100 18.71 -24.54 25.04
C ILE A 100 18.08 -25.48 26.06
N THR A 101 16.75 -25.62 26.01
CA THR A 101 16.00 -26.52 26.89
C THR A 101 16.48 -27.96 26.75
N LEU A 102 16.68 -28.47 25.52
CA LEU A 102 17.18 -29.83 25.29
C LEU A 102 18.61 -30.03 25.81
N ILE A 103 19.48 -29.01 25.67
CA ILE A 103 20.85 -29.05 26.22
C ILE A 103 20.81 -29.17 27.74
N MET A 104 19.99 -28.37 28.43
CA MET A 104 19.84 -28.46 29.89
C MET A 104 19.38 -29.85 30.34
N HIS A 105 18.37 -30.41 29.67
CA HIS A 105 17.88 -31.76 30.00
C HIS A 105 18.94 -32.84 29.77
N LYS A 106 19.76 -32.69 28.72
CA LYS A 106 20.88 -33.60 28.46
C LYS A 106 21.90 -33.54 29.59
N GLU A 107 22.30 -32.34 30.01
CA GLU A 107 23.25 -32.15 31.11
C GLU A 107 22.72 -32.76 32.42
N ASP A 108 21.43 -32.57 32.74
CA ASP A 108 20.78 -33.18 33.90
C ASP A 108 20.80 -34.72 33.86
N VAL A 109 20.54 -35.31 32.69
CA VAL A 109 20.59 -36.76 32.49
C VAL A 109 22.02 -37.27 32.65
N GLU A 110 23.01 -36.58 32.10
CA GLU A 110 24.43 -36.91 32.25
C GLU A 110 24.87 -36.85 33.72
N GLN A 111 24.47 -35.82 34.47
CA GLN A 111 24.75 -35.71 35.91
C GLN A 111 24.11 -36.85 36.71
N LYS A 112 22.84 -37.19 36.45
CA LYS A 112 22.15 -38.32 37.10
C LYS A 112 22.85 -39.66 36.82
N LEU A 113 23.28 -39.88 35.57
CA LEU A 113 24.06 -41.06 35.19
C LEU A 113 25.38 -41.15 35.98
N ILE A 114 26.10 -40.03 36.11
CA ILE A 114 27.33 -39.96 36.91
C ILE A 114 27.04 -40.30 38.38
N GLN A 115 25.96 -39.79 38.97
CA GLN A 115 25.59 -40.08 40.36
C GLN A 115 25.28 -41.56 40.58
N LEU A 116 24.45 -42.17 39.72
CA LEU A 116 24.12 -43.59 39.78
C LEU A 116 25.37 -44.49 39.65
N SER A 117 26.33 -44.10 38.80
CA SER A 117 27.61 -44.81 38.64
C SER A 117 28.51 -44.76 39.89
N LYS A 118 28.35 -43.75 40.74
CA LYS A 118 29.10 -43.59 42.00
C LYS A 118 28.44 -44.36 43.14
N GLU A 119 27.11 -44.38 43.19
CA GLU A 119 26.33 -45.09 44.21
C GLU A 119 26.50 -46.61 44.08
N LYS A 120 26.44 -47.15 42.86
CA LYS A 120 26.67 -48.58 42.58
C LYS A 120 28.06 -49.10 42.97
N ARG A 121 29.03 -48.22 43.22
CA ARG A 121 30.38 -48.57 43.69
C ARG A 121 30.50 -48.62 45.22
N LYS A 122 29.51 -48.11 45.97
CA LYS A 122 29.47 -48.14 47.44
C LYS A 122 28.72 -49.36 47.99
N ASP A 123 27.84 -49.97 47.20
CA ASP A 123 27.07 -51.16 47.60
C ASP A 123 27.83 -52.49 47.40
N VAL A 124 29.14 -52.45 47.11
CA VAL A 124 29.99 -53.63 46.79
C VAL A 124 31.15 -53.77 47.81
N GLU A 125 31.10 -53.07 48.94
CA GLU A 125 32.05 -53.19 50.06
C GLU A 125 31.36 -53.79 51.29
#